data_AF-A0A8J8TFW7-F1
#
_entry.id   AF-A0A8J8TFW7-F1
#
_cell.length_a   1.000
_cell.length_b   1.000
_cell.length_c   1.000
_cell.angle_alpha   90.00
_cell.angle_beta   90.00
_cell.angle_gamma   90.00
#
_symmetry.space_group_name_H-M   'P 1'
#
loop_
_entity.id
_entity.type
_entity.pdbx_description
1 polymer ?
#
loop_
_entity_poly.entity_id
_entity_poly.type
_entity_poly.pdbx_seq_one_letter_code
_entity_poly.pdbx_strand_id
1 'polypeptide(L)'
;YRTIRKGEGIDFIYNPPRLLTWQEMLEGTVVPAVPRGKRNEQFKRGTTKFERPTVDFDTCIKCKLCWIYCPDECFDETPDGYYDIAYDYCVGCGICAEVCPVKDCIVMVDESMFTDYRRPYEMWKENKVKYKEWLKEVRNARKERVYVPGLGR
;
A
#
# COMPACT_ATOMS: atom_id res chain seq x y z
N TYR A 1 22.72 -0.38 -12.08
CA TYR A 1 22.55 0.78 -11.21
C TYR A 1 22.70 2.02 -12.05
N ARG A 2 21.70 2.89 -12.13
CA ARG A 2 21.85 4.20 -12.76
C ARG A 2 22.52 5.16 -11.77
N THR A 3 23.60 5.81 -12.19
CA THR A 3 24.28 6.82 -11.39
C THR A 3 23.60 8.16 -11.63
N ILE A 4 23.01 8.75 -10.59
CA ILE A 4 22.35 10.07 -10.66
C ILE A 4 23.39 11.16 -10.45
N ARG A 5 23.41 12.17 -11.32
CA ARG A 5 24.24 13.38 -11.17
C ARG A 5 23.48 14.45 -10.37
N LYS A 6 24.22 15.38 -9.76
CA LYS A 6 23.65 16.53 -9.02
C LYS A 6 22.76 17.36 -9.96
N GLY A 7 21.44 17.31 -9.75
CA GLY A 7 20.43 17.97 -10.60
C GLY A 7 19.47 17.00 -11.32
N GLU A 8 19.80 15.71 -11.41
CA GLU A 8 18.88 14.66 -11.89
C GLU A 8 18.04 14.06 -10.73
N GLY A 9 17.68 14.90 -9.76
CA GLY A 9 16.85 14.48 -8.62
C GLY A 9 15.41 14.21 -9.06
N ILE A 10 14.66 13.54 -8.19
CA ILE A 10 13.22 13.39 -8.38
C ILE A 10 12.58 14.72 -7.97
N ASP A 11 11.89 15.39 -8.88
CA ASP A 11 11.03 16.51 -8.51
C ASP A 11 9.83 15.96 -7.76
N PHE A 12 9.74 16.28 -6.47
CA PHE A 12 8.60 15.88 -5.66
C PHE A 12 7.33 16.52 -6.24
N ILE A 13 6.42 15.68 -6.71
CA ILE A 13 5.14 16.09 -7.32
C ILE A 13 4.22 16.77 -6.28
N TYR A 14 4.50 16.56 -4.99
CA TYR A 14 3.76 17.16 -3.88
C TYR A 14 4.62 18.16 -3.12
N ASN A 15 3.98 19.22 -2.64
CA ASN A 15 4.63 20.16 -1.73
C ASN A 15 4.90 19.41 -0.42
N PRO A 16 6.15 19.31 0.05
CA PRO A 16 6.44 18.60 1.28
C PRO A 16 5.63 19.22 2.43
N PRO A 17 5.00 18.40 3.29
CA PRO A 17 4.21 18.93 4.39
C PRO A 17 5.11 19.78 5.29
N ARG A 18 4.58 20.92 5.77
CA ARG A 18 5.29 21.74 6.76
C ARG A 18 5.47 20.90 8.02
N LEU A 19 6.71 20.45 8.26
CA LEU A 19 7.05 19.78 9.52
C LEU A 19 6.90 20.80 10.66
N LEU A 20 6.15 20.42 11.69
CA LEU A 20 5.99 21.23 12.90
C LEU A 20 7.36 21.37 13.57
N THR A 21 7.69 22.57 14.05
CA THR A 21 8.86 22.78 14.91
C THR A 21 8.68 22.07 16.24
N TRP A 22 9.76 21.79 16.97
CA TRP A 22 9.67 21.09 18.27
C TRP A 22 8.79 21.82 19.29
N GLN A 23 8.62 23.15 19.15
CA GLN A 23 7.73 23.99 19.98
C GLN A 23 6.26 23.89 19.58
N GLU A 24 5.98 23.54 18.32
CA GLU A 24 4.62 23.37 17.78
C GLU A 24 4.14 21.91 17.88
N MET A 25 5.05 20.98 18.19
CA MET A 25 4.66 19.60 18.49
C MET A 25 3.88 19.56 19.79
N LEU A 26 2.73 18.88 19.76
CA LEU A 26 1.92 18.65 20.96
C LEU A 26 2.71 17.79 21.96
N GLU A 27 2.50 18.03 23.26
CA GLU A 27 3.03 17.20 24.35
C GLU A 27 2.35 15.82 24.32
N GLY A 28 2.86 14.95 23.43
CA GLY A 28 2.31 13.63 23.16
C GLY A 28 1.16 13.63 22.15
N THR A 29 0.89 12.43 21.62
CA THR A 29 -0.28 12.18 20.80
C THR A 29 -1.26 11.32 21.60
N VAL A 30 -2.46 11.85 21.86
CA VAL A 30 -3.54 11.08 22.45
C VAL A 30 -4.34 10.48 21.29
N VAL A 31 -4.21 9.17 21.10
CA VAL A 31 -5.03 8.43 20.14
C VAL A 31 -6.27 7.93 20.89
N PRO A 32 -7.47 8.51 20.67
CA PRO A 32 -8.65 8.09 21.39
C PRO A 32 -9.02 6.65 21.02
N ALA A 33 -9.51 5.89 22.00
CA ALA A 33 -9.97 4.53 21.76
C ALA A 33 -11.23 4.54 20.88
N VAL A 34 -11.26 3.65 19.90
CA VAL A 34 -12.44 3.41 19.07
C VAL A 34 -13.20 2.17 19.57
N PRO A 35 -14.51 2.08 19.31
CA PRO A 35 -15.27 0.86 19.58
C PRO A 35 -14.65 -0.36 18.89
N ARG A 36 -14.79 -1.54 19.50
CA ARG A 36 -14.28 -2.80 18.94
C ARG A 36 -14.81 -3.02 17.51
N GLY A 37 -13.93 -3.47 16.62
CA GLY A 37 -14.25 -3.74 15.21
C GLY A 37 -14.29 -2.50 14.32
N LYS A 38 -13.97 -1.30 14.84
CA LYS A 38 -13.78 -0.10 14.02
C LYS A 38 -12.30 0.25 13.92
N ARG A 39 -11.89 0.77 12.76
CA ARG A 39 -10.57 1.37 12.58
C ARG A 39 -10.57 2.81 13.09
N ASN A 40 -9.41 3.26 13.56
CA ASN A 40 -9.23 4.62 14.04
C ASN A 40 -8.88 5.56 12.87
N GLU A 41 -9.77 6.50 12.55
CA GLU A 41 -9.57 7.47 11.47
C GLU A 41 -8.37 8.39 11.67
N GLN A 42 -7.99 8.66 12.92
CA GLN A 42 -6.84 9.50 13.28
C GLN A 42 -5.52 8.71 13.26
N PHE A 43 -5.57 7.38 13.36
CA PHE A 43 -4.38 6.53 13.44
C PHE A 43 -4.25 5.63 12.21
N LYS A 44 -3.79 6.23 11.12
CA LYS A 44 -3.47 5.55 9.85
C LYS A 44 -1.99 5.11 9.85
N ARG A 45 -1.73 3.88 9.40
CA ARG A 45 -0.38 3.25 9.40
C ARG A 45 0.18 3.01 8.00
N GLY A 46 -0.54 3.44 6.97
CA GLY A 46 -0.21 3.22 5.56
C GLY A 46 1.11 3.86 5.11
N THR A 47 1.65 4.84 5.83
CA THR A 47 2.89 5.53 5.46
C THR A 47 4.16 4.70 5.75
N THR A 48 4.05 3.63 6.54
CA THR A 48 5.20 2.79 6.92
C THR A 48 5.59 1.76 5.86
N LYS A 49 4.75 1.53 4.85
CA LYS A 49 4.94 0.44 3.88
C LYS A 49 5.99 0.76 2.83
N PHE A 50 6.88 -0.20 2.58
CA PHE A 50 7.81 -0.20 1.44
C PHE A 50 7.21 -0.87 0.20
N GLU A 51 6.39 -1.89 0.43
CA GLU A 51 5.64 -2.61 -0.60
C GLU A 51 4.18 -2.73 -0.17
N ARG A 52 3.26 -2.73 -1.13
CA ARG A 52 1.84 -2.98 -0.91
C ARG A 52 1.34 -4.17 -1.73
N PRO A 53 0.38 -4.95 -1.20
CA PRO A 53 -0.18 -6.10 -1.93
C PRO A 53 -1.13 -5.63 -3.04
N THR A 54 -0.97 -6.20 -4.22
CA THR A 54 -1.91 -6.07 -5.35
C THR A 54 -2.75 -7.34 -5.47
N VAL A 55 -4.07 -7.20 -5.54
CA VAL A 55 -5.01 -8.33 -5.52
C VAL A 55 -5.62 -8.54 -6.90
N ASP A 56 -5.54 -9.74 -7.44
CA ASP A 56 -6.29 -10.14 -8.63
C ASP A 56 -7.62 -10.78 -8.20
N PHE A 57 -8.71 -10.02 -8.37
CA PHE A 57 -10.06 -10.44 -8.01
C PHE A 57 -10.64 -11.51 -8.93
N ASP A 58 -10.10 -11.68 -10.14
CA ASP A 58 -10.60 -12.68 -11.09
C ASP A 58 -10.08 -14.09 -10.75
N THR A 59 -8.90 -14.19 -10.13
CA THR A 59 -8.32 -15.46 -9.65
C THR A 59 -8.67 -15.75 -8.19
N CYS A 60 -9.19 -14.76 -7.45
CA CYS A 60 -9.54 -14.90 -6.05
C CYS A 60 -10.72 -15.85 -5.82
N ILE A 61 -10.49 -16.89 -5.02
CA ILE A 61 -11.50 -17.90 -4.63
C ILE A 61 -12.30 -17.53 -3.36
N LYS A 62 -12.15 -16.30 -2.84
CA LYS A 62 -12.88 -15.79 -1.66
C LYS A 62 -12.70 -16.61 -0.38
N CYS A 63 -11.52 -17.22 -0.19
CA CYS A 63 -11.21 -18.10 0.94
C CYS A 63 -11.06 -17.40 2.32
N LYS A 64 -11.12 -16.07 2.40
CA LYS A 64 -11.01 -15.26 3.64
C LYS A 64 -9.65 -15.31 4.37
N LEU A 65 -8.69 -16.11 3.91
CA LEU A 65 -7.39 -16.25 4.60
C LEU A 65 -6.63 -14.94 4.72
N CYS A 66 -6.61 -14.10 3.68
CA CYS A 66 -5.96 -12.78 3.74
C CYS A 66 -6.57 -11.86 4.80
N TRP A 67 -7.86 -12.00 5.10
CA TRP A 67 -8.55 -11.23 6.12
C TRP A 67 -8.24 -11.75 7.53
N ILE A 68 -8.26 -13.07 7.73
CA ILE A 68 -8.02 -13.71 9.05
C ILE A 68 -6.58 -13.49 9.52
N TYR A 69 -5.61 -13.62 8.61
CA TYR A 69 -4.19 -13.55 8.95
C TYR A 69 -3.62 -12.13 8.90
N CYS A 70 -4.43 -11.11 8.58
CA CYS A 70 -3.96 -9.74 8.58
C CYS A 70 -3.80 -9.22 10.02
N PRO A 71 -2.57 -8.93 10.48
CA PRO A 71 -2.35 -8.46 11.87
C PRO A 71 -2.95 -7.07 12.12
N ASP A 72 -3.15 -6.29 11.06
CA ASP A 72 -3.66 -4.91 11.12
C ASP A 72 -5.11 -4.77 10.70
N GLU A 73 -5.79 -5.91 10.42
CA GLU A 73 -7.18 -5.96 9.98
C GLU A 73 -7.49 -4.95 8.87
N CYS A 74 -6.62 -4.83 7.86
CA CYS A 74 -6.73 -3.81 6.80
C CYS A 74 -7.65 -4.22 5.63
N PHE A 75 -8.23 -5.42 5.67
CA PHE A 75 -9.17 -5.92 4.67
C PHE A 75 -10.63 -5.68 5.10
N ASP A 76 -11.44 -5.15 4.19
CA ASP A 76 -12.88 -4.96 4.33
C ASP A 76 -13.62 -5.96 3.44
N GLU A 77 -14.69 -6.56 3.97
CA GLU A 77 -15.58 -7.42 3.19
C GLU A 77 -16.41 -6.58 2.21
N THR A 78 -16.40 -6.96 0.94
CA THR A 78 -17.16 -6.26 -0.12
C THR A 78 -18.53 -6.91 -0.34
N PRO A 79 -19.51 -6.20 -0.93
CA PRO A 79 -20.84 -6.75 -1.20
C PRO A 79 -20.83 -8.03 -2.07
N ASP A 80 -19.80 -8.20 -2.90
CA ASP A 80 -19.64 -9.37 -3.78
C ASP A 80 -18.92 -10.54 -3.08
N GLY A 81 -18.61 -10.42 -1.78
CA GLY A 81 -17.91 -11.43 -0.98
C GLY A 81 -16.40 -11.50 -1.21
N TYR A 82 -15.81 -10.45 -1.81
CA TYR A 82 -14.36 -10.30 -1.88
C TYR A 82 -13.84 -9.54 -0.65
N TYR A 83 -12.51 -9.51 -0.51
CA TYR A 83 -11.84 -8.79 0.56
C TYR A 83 -10.99 -7.70 -0.07
N ASP A 84 -11.41 -6.45 0.12
CA ASP A 84 -10.74 -5.27 -0.41
C ASP A 84 -9.79 -4.66 0.62
N ILE A 85 -8.65 -4.17 0.18
CA ILE A 85 -7.63 -3.66 1.09
C ILE A 85 -7.72 -2.14 1.23
N ALA A 86 -7.76 -1.67 2.48
CA ALA A 86 -7.63 -0.26 2.81
C ALA A 86 -6.15 0.11 2.97
N TYR A 87 -5.55 0.66 1.91
CA TYR A 87 -4.12 1.00 1.89
C TYR A 87 -3.70 2.06 2.92
N ASP A 88 -4.64 2.88 3.40
CA ASP A 88 -4.41 3.82 4.51
C ASP A 88 -3.96 3.14 5.81
N TYR A 89 -4.30 1.87 6.00
CA TYR A 89 -4.04 1.11 7.22
C TYR A 89 -3.03 -0.02 7.02
N CYS A 90 -2.83 -0.46 5.78
CA CYS A 90 -1.91 -1.54 5.45
C CYS A 90 -0.46 -1.13 5.74
N VAL A 91 0.26 -1.91 6.53
CA VAL A 91 1.70 -1.68 6.81
C VAL A 91 2.63 -2.32 5.78
N GLY A 92 2.09 -3.13 4.85
CA GLY A 92 2.89 -3.80 3.83
C GLY A 92 3.65 -5.04 4.33
N CYS A 93 3.14 -5.76 5.34
CA CYS A 93 3.85 -6.89 5.95
C CYS A 93 4.02 -8.14 5.07
N GLY A 94 3.26 -8.28 3.98
CA GLY A 94 3.38 -9.40 3.04
C GLY A 94 2.70 -10.71 3.44
N ILE A 95 2.21 -10.87 4.67
CA ILE A 95 1.57 -12.11 5.17
C ILE A 95 0.39 -12.55 4.28
N CYS A 96 -0.39 -11.60 3.78
CA CYS A 96 -1.51 -11.88 2.90
C CYS A 96 -1.10 -12.56 1.57
N ALA A 97 0.09 -12.24 1.04
CA ALA A 97 0.61 -12.88 -0.16
C ALA A 97 1.11 -14.31 0.12
N GLU A 98 1.73 -14.51 1.28
CA GLU A 98 2.26 -15.82 1.71
C GLU A 98 1.16 -16.84 2.03
N VAL A 99 0.09 -16.40 2.70
CA VAL A 99 -1.01 -17.29 3.11
C VAL A 99 -1.99 -17.59 1.96
N CYS A 100 -1.90 -16.87 0.85
CA CYS A 100 -2.85 -17.04 -0.25
C CYS A 100 -2.63 -18.41 -0.94
N PRO A 101 -3.65 -19.29 -1.01
CA PRO A 101 -3.51 -20.60 -1.62
C PRO A 101 -3.45 -20.53 -3.15
N VAL A 102 -3.92 -19.42 -3.74
CA VAL A 102 -3.92 -19.20 -5.19
C VAL A 102 -2.63 -18.50 -5.58
N LYS A 103 -1.84 -19.14 -6.45
CA LYS A 103 -0.61 -18.54 -6.97
C LYS A 103 -0.89 -17.21 -7.67
N ASP A 104 -0.06 -16.21 -7.36
CA ASP A 104 -0.09 -14.88 -7.96
C ASP A 104 -1.43 -14.12 -7.84
N CYS A 105 -2.33 -14.56 -6.94
CA CYS A 105 -3.55 -13.82 -6.64
C CYS A 105 -3.19 -12.52 -5.89
N ILE A 106 -2.32 -12.62 -4.87
CA ILE A 106 -1.82 -11.48 -4.13
C ILE A 106 -0.31 -11.37 -4.37
N VAL A 107 0.14 -10.23 -4.89
CA VAL A 107 1.57 -9.99 -5.18
C VAL A 107 1.98 -8.67 -4.56
N MET A 108 3.06 -8.69 -3.76
CA MET A 108 3.65 -7.50 -3.17
C MET A 108 4.36 -6.68 -4.24
N VAL A 109 4.12 -5.38 -4.27
CA VAL A 109 4.72 -4.44 -5.22
C VAL A 109 5.19 -3.19 -4.49
N ASP A 110 6.33 -2.64 -4.91
CA ASP A 110 6.93 -1.44 -4.34
C ASP A 110 5.96 -0.25 -4.30
N GLU A 111 5.89 0.40 -3.14
CA GLU A 111 4.96 1.51 -2.87
C GLU A 111 5.19 2.71 -3.80
N SER A 112 6.42 2.94 -4.26
CA SER A 112 6.75 4.09 -5.11
C SER A 112 6.18 4.01 -6.51
N MET A 113 5.67 2.85 -6.93
CA MET A 113 4.95 2.70 -8.20
C MET A 113 3.53 3.29 -8.15
N PHE A 114 3.12 3.82 -6.99
CA PHE A 114 1.76 4.26 -6.77
C PHE A 114 1.70 5.70 -6.29
N THR A 115 0.76 6.45 -6.85
CA THR A 115 0.48 7.84 -6.47
C THR A 115 -0.73 7.96 -5.54
N ASP A 116 -1.62 6.96 -5.57
CA ASP A 116 -2.91 7.02 -4.90
C ASP A 116 -3.14 5.82 -3.98
N TYR A 117 -4.00 6.03 -2.98
CA TYR A 117 -4.48 5.03 -2.02
C TYR A 117 -5.86 4.47 -2.39
N ARG A 118 -6.25 4.57 -3.67
CA ARG A 118 -7.54 4.08 -4.17
C ARG A 118 -7.72 2.60 -3.86
N ARG A 119 -8.95 2.24 -3.48
CA ARG A 119 -9.34 0.88 -3.14
C ARG A 119 -9.32 -0.03 -4.38
N PRO A 120 -8.56 -1.13 -4.38
CA PRO A 120 -8.43 -2.00 -5.55
C PRO A 120 -9.75 -2.56 -6.07
N TYR A 121 -10.67 -2.91 -5.16
CA TYR A 121 -11.97 -3.43 -5.56
C TYR A 121 -12.81 -2.40 -6.32
N GLU A 122 -12.75 -1.12 -5.94
CA GLU A 122 -13.44 -0.05 -6.66
C GLU A 122 -12.87 0.09 -8.09
N MET A 123 -11.55 0.11 -8.22
CA MET A 123 -10.87 0.15 -9.53
C MET A 123 -11.27 -1.04 -10.43
N TRP A 124 -11.37 -2.25 -9.85
CA TRP A 124 -11.78 -3.46 -10.56
C TRP A 124 -13.27 -3.41 -10.98
N LYS A 125 -14.15 -2.88 -10.12
CA LYS A 125 -15.58 -2.80 -10.37
C LYS A 125 -15.93 -1.79 -11.46
N GLU A 126 -15.20 -0.67 -11.52
CA GLU A 126 -15.37 0.34 -12.58
C GLU A 126 -15.01 -0.21 -13.96
N ASN A 127 -13.84 -0.85 -14.09
CA ASN A 127 -13.40 -1.42 -15.36
C ASN A 127 -12.41 -2.57 -15.17
N LYS A 128 -12.90 -3.81 -15.33
CA LYS A 128 -12.09 -5.03 -15.18
C LYS A 128 -10.93 -5.13 -16.17
N VAL A 129 -11.12 -4.65 -17.41
CA VAL A 129 -10.10 -4.73 -18.47
C VAL A 129 -8.93 -3.81 -18.11
N LYS A 130 -9.25 -2.55 -17.79
CA LYS A 130 -8.27 -1.55 -17.36
C LYS A 130 -7.54 -1.97 -16.09
N TYR A 131 -8.25 -2.57 -15.12
CA TYR A 131 -7.65 -3.08 -13.90
C TYR A 131 -6.63 -4.20 -14.17
N LYS A 132 -6.92 -5.12 -15.11
CA LYS A 132 -5.97 -6.17 -15.49
C LYS A 132 -4.73 -5.62 -16.19
N GLU A 133 -4.89 -4.62 -17.05
CA GLU A 133 -3.76 -3.94 -17.69
C GLU A 133 -2.88 -3.26 -16.65
N TRP A 134 -3.51 -2.52 -15.73
CA TRP A 134 -2.84 -1.90 -14.59
C TRP A 134 -2.10 -2.93 -13.71
N LEU A 135 -2.74 -4.07 -13.38
CA LEU A 135 -2.09 -5.14 -12.62
C LEU A 135 -0.84 -5.67 -13.32
N LYS A 136 -0.89 -5.87 -14.64
CA LYS A 136 0.26 -6.32 -15.43
C LYS A 136 1.38 -5.29 -15.43
N GLU A 137 1.05 -4.02 -15.63
CA GLU A 137 2.00 -2.92 -15.62
C GLU A 137 2.75 -2.84 -14.29
N VAL A 138 1.99 -2.79 -13.19
CA VAL A 138 2.50 -2.66 -11.83
C VAL A 138 3.34 -3.88 -11.42
N ARG A 139 2.93 -5.11 -11.78
CA ARG A 139 3.70 -6.33 -11.48
C ARG A 139 4.98 -6.45 -12.31
N ASN A 140 4.99 -5.91 -13.53
CA ASN A 140 6.17 -5.92 -14.39
C ASN A 140 7.13 -4.77 -14.09
N ALA A 141 6.68 -3.73 -13.38
CA ALA A 141 7.49 -2.59 -12.99
C ALA A 141 8.56 -3.02 -11.97
N ARG A 142 9.73 -3.41 -12.47
CA ARG A 142 10.93 -3.62 -11.64
C ARG A 142 11.63 -2.28 -11.45
N LYS A 143 11.94 -1.93 -10.20
CA LYS A 143 12.75 -0.76 -9.89
C LYS A 143 14.17 -0.94 -10.42
N GLU A 144 14.65 0.03 -11.18
CA GLU A 144 16.07 0.15 -11.45
C GLU A 144 16.73 0.65 -10.17
N ARG A 145 17.60 -0.17 -9.54
CA ARG A 145 18.30 0.27 -8.32
C ARG A 145 19.18 1.48 -8.65
N VAL A 146 18.92 2.60 -8.00
CA VAL A 146 19.67 3.85 -8.16
C VAL A 146 20.85 3.83 -7.20
N TYR A 147 22.03 4.19 -7.69
CA TYR A 147 23.21 4.41 -6.86
C TYR A 147 23.52 5.91 -6.83
N VAL A 148 23.54 6.49 -5.63
CA VAL A 148 23.92 7.89 -5.41
C VAL A 148 25.36 7.89 -4.88
N PRO A 149 26.36 8.34 -5.66
CA PRO A 149 27.73 8.38 -5.19
C PRO A 149 27.87 9.35 -4.00
N GLY A 150 28.42 8.86 -2.87
CA GLY A 150 28.78 9.69 -1.71
C GLY A 150 27.79 9.69 -0.54
N LEU A 151 26.57 9.17 -0.71
CA LEU A 151 25.78 8.69 0.43
C LEU A 151 26.19 7.22 0.64
N GLY A 152 26.82 6.92 1.77
CA GLY A 152 27.15 5.54 2.13
C GLY A 152 25.93 4.63 2.12
N ARG A 153 26.19 3.32 2.03
CA ARG A 153 25.20 2.25 1.90
C ARG A 153 23.99 2.38 2.84
#